data_AF-A0AA35RNA2-F1
#
_entry.id   AF-A0AA35RNA2-F1
#
_cell.length_a   1.000
_cell.length_b   1.000
_cell.length_c   1.000
_cell.angle_alpha   90.00
_cell.angle_beta   90.00
_cell.angle_gamma   90.00
#
_symmetry.space_group_name_H-M   'P 1'
#
loop_
_entity.id
_entity.type
_entity.pdbx_description
1 polymer ?
#
loop_
_entity_poly.entity_id
_entity_poly.type
_entity_poly.pdbx_seq_one_letter_code
_entity_poly.pdbx_strand_id
1 'polypeptide(L)'
;MRTTSVRKLLPEAWGFLCPVHTPDGTPCGLLNHLAAACRVVTSTPPTVHLPKLLVSLGMTPLGAPTVAVGDTGSSSVSVLLDGRVVGEVSQAQAAEIAIKLRTLKALGKEKVPSTLEIGLVPVLTGGQYPGLFLMSGPARMVRPVLNLSTNTTEMIGSFEQVYMDIAVVPEEAIKDATTHMELDEKAMLSAIAQLTPYSDFNQSPRNMYQCQMGKQTMGTPAHSLPYRMDHKLYKLQTPQVPMVRPYAHDHLKIDNYPHGTNAVICVISYTGYDMEDAMILNKASYERGFAHASVYKTELIDLQSISKDRGGANLQFGVLPGDNTAKTGLEGNGFPPIGAYLQEGDAFYSYVDLDAGVSKVSYYKSIEPAYLEQIKLLGDESGEGRLQRVFLKLRVNRNPIIGDKFASRHGQKGICSQKWPVENMPFTESGMVPDIIFNPHGYPSRMTIGMMIETMAGKSAALHGLCHDATPFTFSEDNSAVDYFGRLLKKGFCSNYVILCASILYLLHNETKFVQVEVTH
;
A
#
# COMPACT_ATOMS: atom_id res chain seq x y z
N MET A 1 20.78 -9.08 -14.20
CA MET A 1 20.94 -10.55 -14.12
C MET A 1 19.70 -11.22 -14.72
N ARG A 2 19.86 -12.30 -15.50
CA ARG A 2 18.74 -13.05 -16.10
C ARG A 2 18.26 -14.23 -15.24
N THR A 3 18.87 -14.45 -14.08
CA THR A 3 18.49 -15.52 -13.15
C THR A 3 17.26 -15.15 -12.34
N THR A 4 16.37 -16.11 -12.10
CA THR A 4 15.15 -15.92 -11.29
C THR A 4 15.38 -16.14 -9.81
N SER A 5 16.55 -16.65 -9.40
CA SER A 5 16.87 -16.95 -8.00
C SER A 5 16.66 -15.75 -7.07
N VAL A 6 17.12 -14.57 -7.48
CA VAL A 6 17.00 -13.32 -6.71
C VAL A 6 15.56 -12.76 -6.64
N ARG A 7 14.62 -13.33 -7.41
CA ARG A 7 13.22 -12.91 -7.45
C ARG A 7 12.30 -13.87 -6.69
N LYS A 8 12.82 -15.02 -6.27
CA LYS A 8 12.04 -16.02 -5.55
C LYS A 8 11.75 -15.50 -4.14
N LEU A 9 10.50 -15.66 -3.71
CA LEU A 9 10.15 -15.56 -2.30
C LEU A 9 10.78 -16.75 -1.58
N LEU A 10 11.49 -16.48 -0.49
CA LEU A 10 12.16 -17.50 0.31
C LEU A 10 11.58 -17.54 1.73
N PRO A 11 11.63 -18.69 2.43
CA PRO A 11 11.05 -18.85 3.77
C PRO A 11 11.65 -17.90 4.81
N GLU A 12 12.92 -17.53 4.68
CA GLU A 12 13.61 -16.63 5.62
C GLU A 12 13.03 -15.20 5.60
N ALA A 13 12.24 -14.88 4.57
CA ALA A 13 11.54 -13.60 4.46
C ALA A 13 10.28 -13.48 5.34
N TRP A 14 9.82 -14.59 5.94
CA TRP A 14 8.60 -14.64 6.75
C TRP A 14 8.63 -13.60 7.88
N GLY A 15 7.59 -12.76 7.95
CA GLY A 15 7.48 -11.72 8.97
C GLY A 15 8.38 -10.49 8.75
N PHE A 16 9.28 -10.51 7.77
CA PHE A 16 10.15 -9.37 7.40
C PHE A 16 9.70 -8.70 6.12
N LEU A 17 9.51 -9.48 5.06
CA LEU A 17 9.01 -9.02 3.76
C LEU A 17 7.64 -9.64 3.51
N CYS A 18 6.75 -8.84 2.94
CA CYS A 18 5.42 -9.32 2.62
C CYS A 18 5.46 -10.26 1.41
N PRO A 19 4.85 -11.46 1.51
CA PRO A 19 4.84 -12.43 0.41
C PRO A 19 3.92 -12.03 -0.76
N VAL A 20 3.03 -11.05 -0.53
CA VAL A 20 2.01 -10.61 -1.50
C VAL A 20 2.40 -9.31 -2.19
N HIS A 21 3.03 -8.37 -1.47
CA HIS A 21 3.16 -6.99 -1.92
C HIS A 21 4.45 -6.77 -2.74
N THR A 22 4.45 -7.30 -3.95
CA THR A 22 5.41 -7.01 -5.03
C THR A 22 4.63 -6.52 -6.26
N PRO A 23 5.15 -5.56 -7.05
CA PRO A 23 4.55 -5.26 -8.36
C PRO A 23 4.70 -6.46 -9.30
N ASP A 24 3.86 -6.49 -10.32
CA ASP A 24 4.01 -7.40 -11.46
C ASP A 24 5.01 -6.84 -12.50
N GLY A 25 5.28 -7.62 -13.55
CA GLY A 25 6.18 -7.23 -14.64
C GLY A 25 7.67 -7.26 -14.29
N THR A 26 8.44 -6.38 -14.91
CA THR A 26 9.93 -6.34 -14.79
C THR A 26 10.46 -6.24 -13.36
N PRO A 27 9.88 -5.47 -12.42
CA PRO A 27 10.36 -5.38 -11.04
C PRO A 27 9.86 -6.50 -10.11
N CYS A 28 9.10 -7.47 -10.60
CA CYS A 28 8.52 -8.54 -9.78
C CYS A 28 9.57 -9.35 -9.00
N GLY A 29 9.40 -9.44 -7.68
CA GLY A 29 10.32 -10.12 -6.76
C GLY A 29 11.59 -9.32 -6.42
N LEU A 30 11.83 -8.18 -7.07
CA LEU A 30 12.93 -7.26 -6.75
C LEU A 30 12.47 -6.08 -5.89
N LEU A 31 11.29 -5.52 -6.21
CA LEU A 31 10.68 -4.47 -5.42
C LEU A 31 9.69 -5.07 -4.42
N ASN A 32 10.14 -5.33 -3.22
CA ASN A 32 9.32 -5.88 -2.14
C ASN A 32 9.06 -4.83 -1.05
N HIS A 33 8.05 -5.07 -0.24
CA HIS A 33 7.68 -4.19 0.87
C HIS A 33 7.83 -4.95 2.19
N LEU A 34 8.23 -4.24 3.25
CA LEU A 34 8.31 -4.78 4.59
C LEU A 34 6.92 -5.24 5.08
N ALA A 35 6.91 -6.30 5.89
CA ALA A 35 5.74 -6.65 6.68
C ALA A 35 5.41 -5.53 7.69
N ALA A 36 4.14 -5.37 8.06
CA ALA A 36 3.70 -4.21 8.85
C ALA A 36 4.36 -4.13 10.25
N ALA A 37 4.67 -5.28 10.84
CA ALA A 37 5.30 -5.37 12.17
C ALA A 37 6.84 -5.27 12.12
N CYS A 38 7.45 -5.41 10.94
CA CYS A 38 8.89 -5.36 10.77
C CYS A 38 9.42 -3.94 11.00
N ARG A 39 10.53 -3.83 11.73
CA ARG A 39 11.22 -2.58 12.04
C ARG A 39 12.67 -2.65 11.58
N VAL A 40 13.24 -1.49 11.28
CA VAL A 40 14.67 -1.35 10.98
C VAL A 40 15.37 -0.70 12.15
N VAL A 41 16.44 -1.30 12.64
CA VAL A 41 17.24 -0.78 13.76
C VAL A 41 18.02 0.46 13.28
N THR A 42 17.84 1.60 13.95
CA THR A 42 18.47 2.88 13.58
C THR A 42 19.61 3.30 14.50
N SER A 43 19.68 2.75 15.71
CA SER A 43 20.68 3.12 16.73
C SER A 43 21.52 1.93 17.15
N THR A 44 22.81 2.15 17.40
CA THR A 44 23.70 1.14 17.97
C THR A 44 23.64 1.20 19.51
N PRO A 45 23.13 0.15 20.18
CA PRO A 45 23.10 0.12 21.64
C PRO A 45 24.51 -0.12 22.21
N PRO A 46 24.78 0.29 23.46
CA PRO A 46 26.09 0.09 24.08
C PRO A 46 26.32 -1.39 24.42
N THR A 47 27.28 -2.02 23.74
CA THR A 47 27.60 -3.47 23.90
C THR A 47 28.85 -3.77 24.72
N VAL A 48 29.50 -2.75 25.30
CA VAL A 48 30.78 -2.88 26.05
C VAL A 48 30.70 -3.88 27.22
N HIS A 49 29.52 -4.05 27.81
CA HIS A 49 29.29 -4.95 28.94
C HIS A 49 29.05 -6.41 28.51
N LEU A 50 28.66 -6.66 27.25
CA LEU A 50 28.27 -7.99 26.77
C LEU A 50 29.41 -9.01 26.85
N PRO A 51 30.68 -8.71 26.49
CA PRO A 51 31.77 -9.67 26.65
C PRO A 51 31.97 -10.13 28.10
N LYS A 52 31.83 -9.22 29.07
CA LYS A 52 31.93 -9.57 30.51
C LYS A 52 30.77 -10.48 30.94
N LEU A 53 29.56 -10.17 30.48
CA LEU A 53 28.38 -11.00 30.71
C LEU A 53 28.56 -12.39 30.11
N LEU A 54 29.06 -12.49 28.87
CA LEU A 54 29.32 -13.78 28.21
C LEU A 54 30.34 -14.63 28.98
N VAL A 55 31.42 -14.02 29.49
CA VAL A 55 32.38 -14.74 30.35
C VAL A 55 31.71 -15.26 31.62
N SER A 56 30.85 -14.46 32.26
CA SER A 56 30.10 -14.91 33.44
C SER A 56 29.12 -16.05 33.15
N LEU A 57 28.68 -16.19 31.89
CA LEU A 57 27.81 -17.26 31.42
C LEU A 57 28.57 -18.52 30.97
N GLY A 58 29.91 -18.51 31.03
CA GLY A 58 30.76 -19.67 30.71
C GLY A 58 31.55 -19.57 29.41
N MET A 59 31.64 -18.39 28.78
CA MET A 59 32.51 -18.17 27.62
C MET A 59 33.97 -18.06 28.02
N THR A 60 34.85 -18.78 27.31
CA THR A 60 36.30 -18.64 27.44
C THR A 60 36.76 -17.44 26.59
N PRO A 61 37.35 -16.40 27.18
CA PRO A 61 37.77 -15.22 26.43
C PRO A 61 38.97 -15.53 25.52
N LEU A 62 39.07 -14.80 24.41
CA LEU A 62 40.19 -14.91 23.47
C LEU A 62 41.52 -14.64 24.20
N GLY A 63 42.46 -15.58 24.14
CA GLY A 63 43.79 -15.48 24.76
C GLY A 63 43.89 -15.99 26.21
N ALA A 64 42.84 -16.61 26.75
CA ALA A 64 42.97 -17.41 27.97
C ALA A 64 43.92 -18.61 27.72
N PRO A 65 44.78 -18.99 28.69
CA PRO A 65 45.63 -20.15 28.54
C PRO A 65 44.75 -21.38 28.33
N THR A 66 44.89 -22.03 27.18
CA THR A 66 44.32 -23.35 26.92
C THR A 66 44.88 -24.29 27.97
N VAL A 67 44.09 -24.61 29.00
CA VAL A 67 44.40 -25.75 29.84
C VAL A 67 44.31 -26.94 28.91
N ALA A 68 45.47 -27.51 28.58
CA ALA A 68 45.58 -28.79 27.89
C ALA A 68 45.05 -29.88 28.83
N VAL A 69 43.74 -29.90 29.04
CA VAL A 69 43.03 -31.11 29.42
C VAL A 69 42.79 -31.84 28.11
N GLY A 70 43.24 -33.09 28.08
CA GLY A 70 43.42 -33.88 26.88
C GLY A 70 42.25 -33.83 25.88
N ASP A 71 42.65 -33.97 24.63
CA ASP A 71 41.89 -34.51 23.50
C ASP A 71 40.63 -35.29 23.90
N THR A 72 39.51 -34.57 24.05
CA THR A 72 38.17 -35.14 24.08
C THR A 72 37.26 -34.30 23.21
N GLY A 73 37.38 -34.44 21.89
CA GLY A 73 36.32 -34.40 20.87
C GLY A 73 35.16 -33.39 20.94
N SER A 74 35.15 -32.38 21.81
CA SER A 74 34.07 -31.42 21.95
C SER A 74 34.34 -30.27 20.99
N SER A 75 33.60 -30.21 19.90
CA SER A 75 33.56 -29.08 18.98
C SER A 75 33.30 -27.78 19.76
N SER A 76 34.35 -26.96 19.94
CA SER A 76 34.19 -25.59 20.40
C SER A 76 33.63 -24.75 19.24
N VAL A 77 32.80 -23.77 19.58
CA VAL A 77 32.22 -22.81 18.65
C VAL A 77 32.67 -21.41 19.02
N SER A 78 32.96 -20.60 18.00
CA SER A 78 33.37 -19.21 18.18
C SER A 78 32.16 -18.33 18.53
N VAL A 79 32.38 -17.39 19.45
CA VAL A 79 31.41 -16.34 19.79
C VAL A 79 31.85 -15.03 19.16
N LEU A 80 30.98 -14.44 18.35
CA LEU A 80 31.22 -13.19 17.65
C LEU A 80 30.26 -12.12 18.13
N LEU A 81 30.77 -10.91 18.35
CA LEU A 81 29.99 -9.70 18.62
C LEU A 81 30.28 -8.65 17.55
N ASP A 82 29.29 -8.33 16.73
CA ASP A 82 29.39 -7.36 15.64
C ASP A 82 30.61 -7.62 14.72
N GLY A 83 30.85 -8.90 14.41
CA GLY A 83 31.96 -9.36 13.56
C GLY A 83 33.31 -9.50 14.27
N ARG A 84 33.40 -9.19 15.57
CA ARG A 84 34.62 -9.39 16.37
C ARG A 84 34.53 -10.69 17.17
N VAL A 85 35.54 -11.56 17.05
CA VAL A 85 35.63 -12.77 17.87
C VAL A 85 35.94 -12.35 19.32
N VAL A 86 35.06 -12.72 20.25
CA VAL A 86 35.19 -12.37 21.68
C VAL A 86 35.64 -13.56 22.53
N GLY A 87 35.42 -14.80 22.07
CA GLY A 87 35.79 -16.00 22.80
C GLY A 87 35.27 -17.28 22.14
N GLU A 88 35.40 -18.38 22.87
CA GLU A 88 34.94 -19.71 22.48
C GLU A 88 34.09 -20.35 23.57
N VAL A 89 33.15 -21.19 23.16
CA VAL A 89 32.24 -21.93 24.05
C VAL A 89 32.12 -23.36 23.52
N SER A 90 31.92 -24.35 24.39
CA SER A 90 31.56 -25.70 23.92
C SER A 90 30.17 -25.72 23.28
N GLN A 91 29.93 -26.59 22.30
CA GLN A 91 28.63 -26.66 21.62
C GLN A 91 27.43 -26.82 22.58
N ALA A 92 27.56 -27.63 23.63
CA ALA A 92 26.49 -27.84 24.61
C ALA A 92 26.18 -26.55 25.40
N GLN A 93 27.22 -25.82 25.81
CA GLN A 93 27.06 -24.57 26.54
C GLN A 93 26.55 -23.43 25.65
N ALA A 94 26.84 -23.43 24.35
CA ALA A 94 26.41 -22.36 23.44
C ALA A 94 24.87 -22.24 23.37
N ALA A 95 24.16 -23.37 23.37
CA ALA A 95 22.70 -23.40 23.42
C ALA A 95 22.15 -22.81 24.72
N GLU A 96 22.73 -23.19 25.86
CA GLU A 96 22.33 -22.64 27.16
C GLU A 96 22.59 -21.13 27.26
N ILE A 97 23.73 -20.67 26.76
CA ILE A 97 24.06 -19.24 26.73
C ILE A 97 23.07 -18.48 25.86
N ALA A 98 22.74 -18.99 24.68
CA ALA A 98 21.76 -18.35 23.79
C ALA A 98 20.37 -18.24 24.45
N ILE A 99 19.89 -19.31 25.09
CA ILE A 99 18.61 -19.30 25.82
C ILE A 99 18.65 -18.28 26.97
N LYS A 100 19.69 -18.31 27.81
CA LYS A 100 19.84 -17.36 28.92
C LYS A 100 19.89 -15.92 28.43
N LEU A 101 20.63 -15.63 27.36
CA LEU A 101 20.69 -14.29 26.76
C LEU A 101 19.33 -13.85 26.22
N ARG A 102 18.57 -14.73 25.56
CA ARG A 102 17.19 -14.43 25.11
C ARG A 102 16.27 -14.13 26.29
N THR A 103 16.30 -14.94 27.34
CA THR A 103 15.53 -14.69 28.56
C THR A 103 15.89 -13.34 29.20
N LEU A 104 17.17 -13.00 29.29
CA LEU A 104 17.63 -11.70 29.82
C LEU A 104 17.19 -10.54 28.92
N LYS A 105 17.28 -10.71 27.59
CA LYS A 105 16.82 -9.75 26.58
C LYS A 105 15.32 -9.49 26.71
N ALA A 106 14.52 -10.55 26.74
CA ALA A 106 13.06 -10.50 26.81
C ALA A 106 12.58 -9.85 28.12
N LEU A 107 13.24 -10.13 29.24
CA LEU A 107 12.95 -9.52 30.55
C LEU A 107 13.57 -8.13 30.77
N GLY A 108 14.39 -7.63 29.83
CA GLY A 108 15.06 -6.33 29.95
C GLY A 108 16.10 -6.26 31.09
N LYS A 109 16.72 -7.39 31.45
CA LYS A 109 17.71 -7.49 32.54
C LYS A 109 19.15 -7.39 32.02
N GLU A 110 20.08 -7.11 32.92
CA GLU A 110 21.54 -7.06 32.63
C GLU A 110 21.96 -6.10 31.50
N LYS A 111 21.11 -5.10 31.19
CA LYS A 111 21.30 -4.11 30.10
C LYS A 111 21.46 -4.73 28.71
N VAL A 112 20.99 -5.97 28.52
CA VAL A 112 20.97 -6.61 27.20
C VAL A 112 20.03 -5.82 26.28
N PRO A 113 20.51 -5.33 25.11
CA PRO A 113 19.66 -4.53 24.23
C PRO A 113 18.48 -5.35 23.68
N SER A 114 17.28 -4.79 23.68
CA SER A 114 16.08 -5.46 23.16
C SER A 114 16.16 -5.81 21.67
N THR A 115 16.97 -5.08 20.91
CA THR A 115 17.21 -5.30 19.47
C THR A 115 18.44 -6.17 19.17
N LEU A 116 19.08 -6.74 20.20
CA LEU A 116 20.20 -7.67 20.04
C LEU A 116 19.69 -8.96 19.39
N GLU A 117 20.27 -9.28 18.24
CA GLU A 117 20.00 -10.53 17.53
C GLU A 117 20.97 -11.60 18.01
N ILE A 118 20.43 -12.77 18.37
CA ILE A 118 21.16 -13.88 18.99
C ILE A 118 21.07 -15.09 18.05
N GLY A 119 21.96 -15.11 17.07
CA GLY A 119 22.04 -16.16 16.06
C GLY A 119 22.95 -17.31 16.49
N LEU A 120 22.35 -18.41 16.96
CA LEU A 120 23.08 -19.65 17.21
C LEU A 120 23.00 -20.56 15.98
N VAL A 121 24.13 -20.79 15.31
CA VAL A 121 24.23 -21.75 14.22
C VAL A 121 24.73 -23.09 14.77
N PRO A 122 23.92 -24.16 14.74
CA PRO A 122 24.32 -25.47 15.27
C PRO A 122 25.40 -26.12 14.39
N VAL A 123 26.23 -26.98 14.99
CA VAL A 123 27.22 -27.78 14.25
C VAL A 123 26.48 -28.89 13.50
N LEU A 124 26.41 -28.76 12.18
CA LEU A 124 25.76 -29.71 11.29
C LEU A 124 26.72 -30.15 10.18
N THR A 125 26.64 -31.42 9.78
CA THR A 125 27.43 -31.95 8.66
C THR A 125 26.97 -31.34 7.34
N GLY A 126 27.85 -30.59 6.66
CA GLY A 126 27.53 -29.92 5.39
C GLY A 126 26.63 -28.68 5.51
N GLY A 127 26.41 -28.19 6.73
CA GLY A 127 25.61 -26.99 7.01
C GLY A 127 26.41 -25.69 6.94
N GLN A 128 25.76 -24.61 7.36
CA GLN A 128 26.40 -23.31 7.55
C GLN A 128 27.47 -23.38 8.66
N TYR A 129 28.49 -22.53 8.56
CA TYR A 129 29.57 -22.47 9.54
C TYR A 129 29.03 -22.20 10.96
N PRO A 130 29.31 -23.06 11.95
CA PRO A 130 28.72 -22.97 13.28
C PRO A 130 29.33 -21.85 14.12
N GLY A 131 28.54 -21.31 15.04
CA GLY A 131 28.96 -20.18 15.88
C GLY A 131 27.81 -19.53 16.61
N LEU A 132 28.15 -18.73 17.62
CA LEU A 132 27.21 -17.82 18.29
C LEU A 132 27.47 -16.40 17.78
N PHE A 133 26.58 -15.90 16.93
CA PHE A 133 26.66 -14.59 16.30
C PHE A 133 25.73 -13.61 17.01
N LEU A 134 26.33 -12.62 17.68
CA LEU A 134 25.62 -11.54 18.36
C LEU A 134 25.74 -10.27 17.52
N MET A 135 24.61 -9.71 17.11
CA MET A 135 24.57 -8.53 16.26
C MET A 135 23.74 -7.42 16.90
N SER A 136 24.38 -6.26 17.09
CA SER A 136 23.80 -5.06 17.69
C SER A 136 23.78 -3.87 16.73
N GLY A 137 24.52 -3.93 15.63
CA GLY A 137 24.64 -2.84 14.66
C GLY A 137 23.32 -2.32 14.05
N PRO A 138 23.35 -1.12 13.44
CA PRO A 138 22.19 -0.52 12.78
C PRO A 138 21.89 -1.20 11.42
N ALA A 139 20.79 -0.79 10.78
CA ALA A 139 20.33 -1.25 9.46
C ALA A 139 19.90 -2.74 9.38
N ARG A 140 19.67 -3.38 10.53
CA ARG A 140 19.11 -4.74 10.61
C ARG A 140 17.59 -4.70 10.64
N MET A 141 16.97 -5.72 10.06
CA MET A 141 15.53 -5.95 10.19
C MET A 141 15.25 -6.75 11.45
N VAL A 142 14.28 -6.29 12.24
CA VAL A 142 13.81 -6.97 13.45
C VAL A 142 12.29 -6.97 13.48
N ARG A 143 11.68 -8.03 13.99
CA ARG A 143 10.23 -8.16 14.13
C ARG A 143 9.84 -8.69 15.51
N PRO A 144 8.67 -8.32 16.04
CA PRO A 144 8.21 -8.81 17.34
C PRO A 144 7.59 -10.21 17.23
N VAL A 145 7.91 -11.08 18.20
CA VAL A 145 7.27 -12.39 18.44
C VAL A 145 7.02 -12.57 19.93
N LEU A 146 6.10 -13.46 20.31
CA LEU A 146 5.90 -13.84 21.71
C LEU A 146 6.92 -14.90 22.12
N ASN A 147 7.69 -14.64 23.17
CA ASN A 147 8.54 -15.65 23.78
C ASN A 147 7.72 -16.45 24.81
N LEU A 148 7.55 -17.76 24.58
CA LEU A 148 6.68 -18.61 25.40
C LEU A 148 7.24 -18.86 26.81
N SER A 149 8.57 -18.83 26.98
CA SER A 149 9.22 -19.06 28.28
C SER A 149 9.06 -17.90 29.25
N THR A 150 9.00 -16.67 28.74
CA THR A 150 8.88 -15.45 29.54
C THR A 150 7.51 -14.81 29.46
N ASN A 151 6.67 -15.23 28.50
CA ASN A 151 5.40 -14.61 28.15
C ASN A 151 5.54 -13.09 27.87
N THR A 152 6.63 -12.71 27.21
CA THR A 152 6.93 -11.32 26.84
C THR A 152 7.23 -11.21 25.35
N THR A 153 7.04 -10.01 24.78
CA THR A 153 7.37 -9.75 23.37
C THR A 153 8.87 -9.59 23.19
N GLU A 154 9.45 -10.42 22.33
CA GLU A 154 10.85 -10.40 21.96
C GLU A 154 11.02 -9.91 20.52
N MET A 155 12.00 -9.04 20.28
CA MET A 155 12.38 -8.67 18.92
C MET A 155 13.41 -9.66 18.38
N ILE A 156 13.09 -10.29 17.25
CA ILE A 156 13.97 -11.23 16.56
C ILE A 156 14.44 -10.70 15.21
N GLY A 157 15.66 -11.04 14.81
CA GLY A 157 16.23 -10.71 13.51
C GLY A 157 16.11 -11.84 12.48
N SER A 158 16.42 -11.52 11.23
CA SER A 158 16.27 -12.45 10.10
C SER A 158 17.29 -13.59 10.11
N PHE A 159 18.47 -13.39 10.69
CA PHE A 159 19.51 -14.41 10.73
C PHE A 159 19.18 -15.48 11.78
N GLU A 160 18.71 -15.07 12.96
CA GLU A 160 18.37 -16.03 14.02
C GLU A 160 17.10 -16.83 13.70
N GLN A 161 16.14 -16.25 12.96
CA GLN A 161 14.88 -16.92 12.61
C GLN A 161 15.06 -18.26 11.88
N VAL A 162 16.12 -18.41 11.08
CA VAL A 162 16.38 -19.64 10.31
C VAL A 162 16.54 -20.88 11.22
N TYR A 163 16.95 -20.67 12.47
CA TYR A 163 17.21 -21.71 13.46
C TYR A 163 16.22 -21.68 14.63
N MET A 164 15.08 -20.99 14.47
CA MET A 164 14.08 -20.84 15.52
C MET A 164 12.77 -21.52 15.17
N ASP A 165 12.21 -22.24 16.14
CA ASP A 165 10.88 -22.83 16.05
C ASP A 165 9.84 -21.85 16.60
N ILE A 166 9.07 -21.26 15.68
CA ILE A 166 8.05 -20.24 15.94
C ILE A 166 6.71 -20.77 15.46
N ALA A 167 5.76 -20.99 16.37
CA ALA A 167 4.39 -21.39 16.01
C ALA A 167 3.59 -20.19 15.48
N VAL A 168 2.71 -20.42 14.50
CA VAL A 168 1.83 -19.36 13.97
C VAL A 168 0.62 -19.19 14.88
N VAL A 169 -0.03 -20.30 15.23
CA VAL A 169 -1.17 -20.35 16.15
C VAL A 169 -0.87 -21.20 17.39
N PRO A 170 -1.54 -20.97 18.53
CA PRO A 170 -1.31 -21.74 19.76
C PRO A 170 -1.50 -23.25 19.60
N GLU A 171 -2.43 -23.68 18.74
CA GLU A 171 -2.77 -25.08 18.50
C GLU A 171 -1.64 -25.84 17.78
N GLU A 172 -0.79 -25.14 17.04
CA GLU A 172 0.36 -25.70 16.32
C GLU A 172 1.63 -25.78 17.19
N ALA A 173 1.59 -25.28 18.43
CA ALA A 173 2.74 -25.31 19.31
C ALA A 173 3.10 -26.74 19.74
N ILE A 174 4.29 -27.20 19.36
CA ILE A 174 4.82 -28.50 19.72
C ILE A 174 5.53 -28.38 21.07
N LYS A 175 5.07 -29.16 22.05
CA LYS A 175 5.67 -29.20 23.38
C LYS A 175 7.17 -29.52 23.29
N ASP A 176 7.96 -28.76 24.05
CA ASP A 176 9.43 -28.88 24.17
C ASP A 176 10.23 -28.54 22.89
N ALA A 177 9.59 -28.29 21.75
CA ALA A 177 10.25 -27.85 20.51
C ALA A 177 10.00 -26.37 20.21
N THR A 178 8.73 -25.93 20.26
CA THR A 178 8.37 -24.54 19.97
C THR A 178 8.85 -23.60 21.06
N THR A 179 9.61 -22.57 20.68
CA THR A 179 10.18 -21.59 21.62
C THR A 179 9.44 -20.26 21.62
N HIS A 180 8.88 -19.88 20.47
CA HIS A 180 8.20 -18.62 20.25
C HIS A 180 6.89 -18.83 19.53
N MET A 181 6.05 -17.80 19.51
CA MET A 181 4.78 -17.78 18.79
C MET A 181 4.60 -16.43 18.11
N GLU A 182 3.93 -16.43 16.96
CA GLU A 182 3.52 -15.19 16.31
C GLU A 182 2.54 -14.41 17.20
N LEU A 183 2.61 -13.07 17.15
CA LEU A 183 1.64 -12.24 17.87
C LEU A 183 0.27 -12.28 17.21
N ASP A 184 0.25 -12.50 15.90
CA ASP A 184 -0.93 -12.49 15.05
C ASP A 184 -0.57 -13.18 13.73
N GLU A 185 -1.49 -13.97 13.19
CA GLU A 185 -1.33 -14.74 11.94
C GLU A 185 -1.03 -13.81 10.74
N LYS A 186 -1.55 -12.58 10.76
CA LYS A 186 -1.30 -11.59 9.70
C LYS A 186 0.05 -10.88 9.80
N ALA A 187 0.93 -11.23 10.76
CA ALA A 187 2.20 -10.56 10.98
C ALA A 187 3.11 -10.52 9.74
N MET A 188 2.98 -11.52 8.85
CA MET A 188 3.71 -11.59 7.57
C MET A 188 3.24 -10.58 6.50
N LEU A 189 2.06 -9.99 6.62
CA LEU A 189 1.49 -9.12 5.59
C LEU A 189 1.98 -7.67 5.73
N SER A 190 2.14 -6.98 4.60
CA SER A 190 2.42 -5.53 4.58
C SER A 190 1.18 -4.71 4.93
N ALA A 191 1.38 -3.42 5.22
CA ALA A 191 0.29 -2.49 5.51
C ALA A 191 -0.82 -2.49 4.44
N ILE A 192 -0.48 -2.54 3.15
CA ILE A 192 -1.48 -2.57 2.06
C ILE A 192 -2.10 -3.97 1.90
N ALA A 193 -1.30 -5.03 2.01
CA ALA A 193 -1.80 -6.40 1.87
C ALA A 193 -2.86 -6.72 2.95
N GLN A 194 -2.66 -6.23 4.18
CA GLN A 194 -3.62 -6.38 5.28
C GLN A 194 -4.95 -5.65 5.05
N LEU A 195 -5.06 -4.73 4.10
CA LEU A 195 -6.32 -4.02 3.78
C LEU A 195 -7.24 -4.82 2.86
N THR A 196 -6.75 -5.91 2.28
CA THR A 196 -7.54 -6.79 1.41
C THR A 196 -8.45 -7.65 2.28
N PRO A 197 -9.78 -7.51 2.20
CA PRO A 197 -10.70 -8.30 3.01
C PRO A 197 -10.64 -9.76 2.58
N TYR A 198 -10.63 -10.68 3.54
CA TYR A 198 -10.64 -12.14 3.30
C TYR A 198 -9.60 -12.59 2.25
N SER A 199 -8.37 -12.08 2.35
CA SER A 199 -7.32 -12.34 1.35
C SER A 199 -6.94 -13.82 1.24
N ASP A 200 -7.13 -14.56 2.33
CA ASP A 200 -6.99 -16.01 2.47
C ASP A 200 -7.96 -16.82 1.57
N PHE A 201 -9.08 -16.22 1.14
CA PHE A 201 -10.04 -16.84 0.21
C PHE A 201 -9.77 -16.51 -1.27
N ASN A 202 -8.72 -15.74 -1.57
CA ASN A 202 -8.36 -15.39 -2.95
C ASN A 202 -7.12 -16.15 -3.38
N GLN A 203 -7.04 -16.45 -4.68
CA GLN A 203 -5.79 -16.91 -5.27
C GLN A 203 -4.67 -15.85 -5.11
N SER A 204 -3.46 -16.28 -4.77
CA SER A 204 -2.35 -15.37 -4.42
C SER A 204 -2.02 -14.27 -5.46
N PRO A 205 -2.09 -14.50 -6.80
CA PRO A 205 -1.82 -13.43 -7.77
C PRO A 205 -2.83 -12.28 -7.69
N ARG A 206 -4.05 -12.55 -7.22
CA ARG A 206 -5.12 -11.54 -7.09
C ARG A 206 -4.85 -10.60 -5.93
N ASN A 207 -4.35 -11.12 -4.82
CA ASN A 207 -3.91 -10.30 -3.69
C ASN A 207 -2.70 -9.42 -4.08
N MET A 208 -1.78 -9.95 -4.91
CA MET A 208 -0.66 -9.18 -5.45
C MET A 208 -1.15 -8.04 -6.36
N TYR A 209 -2.06 -8.33 -7.29
CA TYR A 209 -2.68 -7.30 -8.14
C TYR A 209 -3.44 -6.28 -7.33
N GLN A 210 -4.15 -6.69 -6.27
CA GLN A 210 -4.85 -5.76 -5.40
C GLN A 210 -3.90 -4.74 -4.77
N CYS A 211 -2.73 -5.17 -4.30
CA CYS A 211 -1.74 -4.25 -3.74
C CYS A 211 -1.30 -3.18 -4.75
N GLN A 212 -1.24 -3.52 -6.04
CA GLN A 212 -0.92 -2.58 -7.10
C GLN A 212 -2.11 -1.68 -7.45
N MET A 213 -3.31 -2.24 -7.63
CA MET A 213 -4.52 -1.49 -7.97
C MET A 213 -4.89 -0.50 -6.87
N GLY A 214 -4.74 -0.89 -5.59
CA GLY A 214 -4.96 0.00 -4.45
C GLY A 214 -4.03 1.22 -4.43
N LYS A 215 -2.82 1.13 -5.01
CA LYS A 215 -1.89 2.27 -5.15
C LYS A 215 -2.23 3.18 -6.33
N GLN A 216 -3.05 2.72 -7.28
CA GLN A 216 -3.41 3.44 -8.51
C GLN A 216 -4.81 4.07 -8.45
N THR A 217 -5.55 3.82 -7.38
CA THR A 217 -6.91 4.32 -7.24
C THR A 217 -6.95 5.82 -7.00
N MET A 218 -7.97 6.47 -7.57
CA MET A 218 -8.34 7.82 -7.20
C MET A 218 -9.09 7.79 -5.87
N GLY A 219 -8.46 8.28 -4.82
CA GLY A 219 -9.05 8.43 -3.49
C GLY A 219 -9.01 9.87 -3.00
N THR A 220 -8.76 10.03 -1.70
CA THR A 220 -8.46 11.34 -1.10
C THR A 220 -6.94 11.50 -0.99
N PRO A 221 -6.29 12.37 -1.80
CA PRO A 221 -4.83 12.49 -1.78
C PRO A 221 -4.29 13.28 -0.59
N ALA A 222 -5.00 14.34 -0.18
CA ALA A 222 -4.65 15.18 0.96
C ALA A 222 -5.88 15.98 1.41
N HIS A 223 -5.92 16.40 2.68
CA HIS A 223 -6.92 17.37 3.16
C HIS A 223 -6.48 18.82 2.92
N SER A 224 -5.17 19.08 2.92
CA SER A 224 -4.57 20.40 2.71
C SER A 224 -4.47 20.79 1.22
N LEU A 225 -5.36 20.28 0.36
CA LEU A 225 -5.35 20.55 -1.08
C LEU A 225 -5.23 22.03 -1.47
N PRO A 226 -5.90 23.00 -0.80
CA PRO A 226 -5.76 24.42 -1.14
C PRO A 226 -4.35 25.00 -0.95
N TYR A 227 -3.50 24.32 -0.17
CA TYR A 227 -2.13 24.78 0.10
C TYR A 227 -1.09 24.09 -0.78
N ARG A 228 -1.47 23.07 -1.54
CA ARG A 228 -0.56 22.28 -2.39
C ARG A 228 -0.68 22.63 -3.86
N MET A 229 0.47 22.68 -4.53
CA MET A 229 0.64 22.97 -5.95
C MET A 229 1.34 21.81 -6.65
N ASP A 230 0.88 20.58 -6.42
CA ASP A 230 1.44 19.40 -7.09
C ASP A 230 1.09 19.40 -8.58
N HIS A 231 1.95 18.77 -9.38
CA HIS A 231 1.77 18.70 -10.83
C HIS A 231 0.43 18.05 -11.22
N LYS A 232 0.06 16.95 -10.56
CA LYS A 232 -1.19 16.22 -10.83
C LYS A 232 -1.71 15.53 -9.56
N LEU A 233 -2.99 15.69 -9.25
CA LEU A 233 -3.66 15.00 -8.15
C LEU A 233 -5.02 14.49 -8.60
N TYR A 234 -5.38 13.30 -8.11
CA TYR A 234 -6.69 12.70 -8.35
C TYR A 234 -7.49 12.72 -7.06
N LYS A 235 -8.70 13.25 -7.11
CA LYS A 235 -9.59 13.33 -5.96
C LYS A 235 -10.94 12.72 -6.30
N LEU A 236 -11.34 11.70 -5.55
CA LEU A 236 -12.71 11.21 -5.53
C LEU A 236 -13.57 12.16 -4.69
N GLN A 237 -14.75 12.54 -5.18
CA GLN A 237 -15.55 13.58 -4.54
C GLN A 237 -16.36 13.05 -3.34
N THR A 238 -16.94 11.86 -3.46
CA THR A 238 -17.78 11.24 -2.43
C THR A 238 -17.26 9.84 -2.07
N PRO A 239 -16.05 9.74 -1.50
CA PRO A 239 -15.53 8.48 -1.01
C PRO A 239 -16.31 8.03 0.24
N GLN A 240 -16.40 6.71 0.45
CA GLN A 240 -17.10 6.10 1.57
C GLN A 240 -16.18 5.14 2.32
N VAL A 241 -16.47 4.97 3.61
CA VAL A 241 -15.85 3.95 4.46
C VAL A 241 -16.40 2.57 4.08
N PRO A 242 -15.56 1.52 4.03
CA PRO A 242 -16.03 0.18 3.69
C PRO A 242 -16.85 -0.40 4.83
N MET A 243 -18.01 -1.00 4.51
CA MET A 243 -18.82 -1.71 5.51
C MET A 243 -18.15 -3.01 6.01
N VAL A 244 -17.30 -3.60 5.18
CA VAL A 244 -16.53 -4.81 5.45
C VAL A 244 -15.07 -4.43 5.45
N ARG A 245 -14.41 -4.39 6.60
CA ARG A 245 -13.05 -3.86 6.70
C ARG A 245 -12.22 -4.62 7.72
N PRO A 246 -10.94 -4.91 7.42
CA PRO A 246 -10.06 -5.56 8.38
C PRO A 246 -9.68 -4.59 9.50
N TYR A 247 -9.30 -5.12 10.66
CA TYR A 247 -8.81 -4.32 11.80
C TYR A 247 -7.67 -3.36 11.41
N ALA A 248 -6.82 -3.76 10.46
CA ALA A 248 -5.73 -2.93 9.94
C ALA A 248 -6.21 -1.59 9.34
N HIS A 249 -7.43 -1.53 8.79
CA HIS A 249 -8.02 -0.31 8.24
C HIS A 249 -8.13 0.80 9.29
N ASP A 250 -8.60 0.43 10.48
CA ASP A 250 -8.84 1.35 11.58
C ASP A 250 -7.52 1.67 12.30
N HIS A 251 -6.64 0.68 12.43
CA HIS A 251 -5.30 0.87 12.99
C HIS A 251 -4.46 1.86 12.16
N LEU A 252 -4.51 1.76 10.83
CA LEU A 252 -3.82 2.66 9.90
C LEU A 252 -4.58 3.99 9.68
N LYS A 253 -5.77 4.15 10.27
CA LYS A 253 -6.62 5.34 10.14
C LYS A 253 -6.92 5.72 8.69
N ILE A 254 -7.19 4.71 7.85
CA ILE A 254 -7.51 4.90 6.43
C ILE A 254 -8.83 5.66 6.24
N ASP A 255 -9.70 5.70 7.25
CA ASP A 255 -10.91 6.54 7.27
C ASP A 255 -10.63 8.02 6.98
N ASN A 256 -9.44 8.53 7.30
CA ASN A 256 -9.07 9.91 6.95
C ASN A 256 -8.82 10.07 5.45
N TYR A 257 -8.35 9.02 4.77
CA TYR A 257 -8.03 9.02 3.35
C TYR A 257 -8.84 7.94 2.62
N PRO A 258 -10.18 8.06 2.57
CA PRO A 258 -10.99 7.02 1.96
C PRO A 258 -10.75 6.98 0.44
N HIS A 259 -10.71 5.77 -0.10
CA HIS A 259 -10.17 5.51 -1.44
C HIS A 259 -11.20 5.00 -2.46
N GLY A 260 -12.47 4.77 -2.10
CA GLY A 260 -13.51 4.39 -3.07
C GLY A 260 -14.92 4.49 -2.48
N THR A 261 -15.90 3.79 -3.07
CA THR A 261 -17.32 3.87 -2.66
C THR A 261 -17.99 2.51 -2.61
N ASN A 262 -18.86 2.25 -1.63
CA ASN A 262 -19.65 1.02 -1.62
C ASN A 262 -20.67 1.06 -2.76
N ALA A 263 -20.90 -0.07 -3.43
CA ALA A 263 -21.73 -0.16 -4.64
C ALA A 263 -22.64 -1.38 -4.59
N VAL A 264 -23.88 -1.25 -5.06
CA VAL A 264 -24.75 -2.42 -5.20
C VAL A 264 -24.32 -3.19 -6.45
N ILE A 265 -23.77 -4.39 -6.27
CA ILE A 265 -23.27 -5.21 -7.37
C ILE A 265 -24.28 -6.30 -7.71
N CYS A 266 -24.47 -6.57 -9.00
CA CYS A 266 -25.21 -7.72 -9.46
C CYS A 266 -24.28 -8.62 -10.27
N VAL A 267 -24.15 -9.87 -9.85
CA VAL A 267 -23.40 -10.89 -10.59
C VAL A 267 -24.39 -11.63 -11.50
N ILE A 268 -24.51 -11.18 -12.75
CA ILE A 268 -25.45 -11.72 -13.73
C ILE A 268 -24.91 -11.50 -15.14
N SER A 269 -25.11 -12.46 -16.04
CA SER A 269 -24.96 -12.26 -17.49
C SER A 269 -26.28 -11.77 -18.05
N TYR A 270 -26.41 -10.47 -18.31
CA TYR A 270 -27.68 -9.86 -18.74
C TYR A 270 -27.56 -9.05 -20.03
N THR A 271 -26.58 -8.14 -20.10
CA THR A 271 -26.54 -7.13 -21.17
C THR A 271 -25.87 -7.63 -22.44
N GLY A 272 -24.98 -8.62 -22.33
CA GLY A 272 -24.10 -9.06 -23.44
C GLY A 272 -22.91 -8.12 -23.68
N TYR A 273 -22.91 -6.92 -23.10
CA TYR A 273 -21.81 -5.96 -23.14
C TYR A 273 -20.84 -6.11 -21.94
N ASP A 274 -21.14 -7.03 -21.04
CA ASP A 274 -20.40 -7.42 -19.85
C ASP A 274 -19.51 -8.65 -20.07
N MET A 275 -19.19 -9.01 -21.32
CA MET A 275 -18.30 -10.13 -21.59
C MET A 275 -16.85 -9.84 -21.17
N GLU A 276 -16.13 -10.90 -20.77
CA GLU A 276 -14.74 -10.82 -20.30
C GLU A 276 -14.58 -9.93 -19.04
N ASP A 277 -13.80 -8.86 -19.16
CA ASP A 277 -13.47 -7.91 -18.10
C ASP A 277 -14.32 -6.64 -18.19
N ALA A 278 -15.37 -6.65 -19.00
CA ALA A 278 -16.29 -5.55 -19.06
C ALA A 278 -17.22 -5.55 -17.84
N MET A 279 -17.51 -4.35 -17.34
CA MET A 279 -18.58 -4.12 -16.39
C MET A 279 -19.53 -3.04 -16.90
N ILE A 280 -20.76 -3.08 -16.43
CA ILE A 280 -21.81 -2.14 -16.79
C ILE A 280 -22.11 -1.25 -15.61
N LEU A 281 -22.20 0.05 -15.87
CA LEU A 281 -22.53 1.04 -14.86
C LEU A 281 -23.98 1.51 -15.03
N ASN A 282 -24.71 1.65 -13.92
CA ASN A 282 -26.03 2.24 -13.91
C ASN A 282 -25.96 3.73 -14.27
N LYS A 283 -26.62 4.12 -15.35
CA LYS A 283 -26.66 5.50 -15.82
C LYS A 283 -27.27 6.45 -14.78
N ALA A 284 -28.33 6.04 -14.08
CA ALA A 284 -28.96 6.87 -13.05
C ALA A 284 -28.04 7.03 -11.83
N SER A 285 -27.30 5.99 -11.43
CA SER A 285 -26.31 6.11 -10.35
C SER A 285 -25.18 7.06 -10.74
N TYR A 286 -24.68 6.95 -11.98
CA TYR A 286 -23.71 7.88 -12.54
C TYR A 286 -24.21 9.35 -12.51
N GLU A 287 -25.44 9.61 -12.96
CA GLU A 287 -26.04 10.96 -12.97
C GLU A 287 -26.24 11.53 -11.56
N ARG A 288 -26.41 10.66 -10.55
CA ARG A 288 -26.47 11.04 -9.13
C ARG A 288 -25.10 11.25 -8.48
N GLY A 289 -24.01 11.13 -9.25
CA GLY A 289 -22.65 11.40 -8.78
C GLY A 289 -21.84 10.16 -8.39
N PHE A 290 -22.28 8.96 -8.76
CA PHE A 290 -21.50 7.73 -8.50
C PHE A 290 -20.10 7.84 -9.11
N ALA A 291 -19.08 7.66 -8.26
CA ALA A 291 -17.66 7.74 -8.61
C ALA A 291 -17.22 9.06 -9.30
N HIS A 292 -17.90 10.18 -9.02
CA HIS A 292 -17.51 11.49 -9.52
C HIS A 292 -16.13 11.90 -8.98
N ALA A 293 -15.22 12.30 -9.87
CA ALA A 293 -13.85 12.67 -9.50
C ALA A 293 -13.41 13.98 -10.16
N SER A 294 -12.35 14.55 -9.61
CA SER A 294 -11.67 15.73 -10.15
C SER A 294 -10.17 15.47 -10.23
N VAL A 295 -9.55 15.97 -11.30
CA VAL A 295 -8.10 15.98 -11.47
C VAL A 295 -7.62 17.40 -11.31
N TYR A 296 -6.73 17.63 -10.35
CA TYR A 296 -6.05 18.91 -10.23
C TYR A 296 -4.74 18.83 -11.01
N LYS A 297 -4.48 19.80 -11.89
CA LYS A 297 -3.23 19.95 -12.63
C LYS A 297 -2.64 21.30 -12.29
N THR A 298 -1.34 21.39 -12.09
CA THR A 298 -0.69 22.69 -11.83
C THR A 298 0.36 22.96 -12.91
N GLU A 299 0.28 24.14 -13.52
CA GLU A 299 1.30 24.63 -14.44
C GLU A 299 2.09 25.76 -13.78
N LEU A 300 3.42 25.64 -13.81
CA LEU A 300 4.34 26.71 -13.40
C LEU A 300 4.65 27.55 -14.63
N ILE A 301 4.32 28.83 -14.57
CA ILE A 301 4.72 29.81 -15.57
C ILE A 301 5.90 30.59 -15.01
N ASP A 302 7.03 30.49 -15.70
CA ASP A 302 8.26 31.21 -15.38
C ASP A 302 8.63 32.13 -16.55
N LEU A 303 8.54 33.44 -16.33
CA LEU A 303 8.92 34.43 -17.34
C LEU A 303 10.44 34.51 -17.51
N GLN A 304 11.25 34.11 -16.52
CA GLN A 304 12.71 34.14 -16.65
C GLN A 304 13.20 33.12 -17.67
N SER A 305 12.60 31.93 -17.73
CA SER A 305 12.90 30.96 -18.78
C SER A 305 12.50 31.48 -20.16
N ILE A 306 11.31 32.09 -20.26
CA ILE A 306 10.82 32.65 -21.53
C ILE A 306 11.68 33.84 -21.99
N SER A 307 12.18 34.64 -21.04
CA SER A 307 13.10 35.75 -21.29
C SER A 307 14.43 35.24 -21.86
N LYS A 308 15.02 34.18 -21.28
CA LYS A 308 16.27 33.57 -21.78
C LYS A 308 16.13 33.07 -23.22
N ASP A 309 15.02 32.40 -23.54
CA ASP A 309 14.72 31.91 -24.89
C ASP A 309 14.58 33.05 -25.91
N ARG A 310 14.34 34.28 -25.43
CA ARG A 310 14.15 35.50 -26.22
C ARG A 310 15.29 36.49 -26.11
N GLY A 311 16.48 36.05 -25.70
CA GLY A 311 17.67 36.88 -25.66
C GLY A 311 17.71 37.89 -24.49
N GLY A 312 16.99 37.61 -23.40
CA GLY A 312 17.03 38.42 -22.17
C GLY A 312 15.99 39.54 -22.11
N ALA A 313 14.85 39.40 -22.80
CA ALA A 313 13.77 40.39 -22.80
C ALA A 313 13.23 40.67 -21.39
N ASN A 314 12.90 41.92 -21.09
CA ASN A 314 12.34 42.32 -19.80
C ASN A 314 10.83 42.09 -19.75
N LEU A 315 10.42 40.94 -19.20
CA LEU A 315 9.02 40.50 -19.20
C LEU A 315 8.33 40.76 -17.87
N GLN A 316 7.04 41.09 -17.92
CA GLN A 316 6.19 41.25 -16.74
C GLN A 316 4.77 40.75 -17.03
N PHE A 317 4.14 40.05 -16.07
CA PHE A 317 2.74 39.65 -16.20
C PHE A 317 1.82 40.88 -16.26
N GLY A 318 0.80 40.83 -17.13
CA GLY A 318 -0.17 41.92 -17.27
C GLY A 318 -0.67 42.10 -18.71
N VAL A 319 -1.56 43.08 -18.88
CA VAL A 319 -2.10 43.53 -20.17
C VAL A 319 -1.89 45.05 -20.29
N LEU A 320 -1.49 45.53 -21.47
CA LEU A 320 -1.35 46.97 -21.71
C LEU A 320 -2.74 47.64 -21.83
N PRO A 321 -2.94 48.84 -21.24
CA PRO A 321 -4.19 49.58 -21.38
C PRO A 321 -4.49 49.93 -22.84
N GLY A 322 -5.64 49.49 -23.36
CA GLY A 322 -6.06 49.75 -24.75
C GLY A 322 -5.69 48.66 -25.76
N ASP A 323 -5.00 47.60 -25.33
CA ASP A 323 -4.72 46.45 -26.18
C ASP A 323 -5.97 45.55 -26.31
N ASN A 324 -6.23 45.04 -27.53
CA ASN A 324 -7.41 44.21 -27.81
C ASN A 324 -7.35 42.85 -27.09
N THR A 325 -6.21 42.51 -26.47
CA THR A 325 -6.03 41.34 -25.59
C THR A 325 -6.84 41.43 -24.30
N ALA A 326 -7.34 42.60 -23.88
CA ALA A 326 -8.33 42.69 -22.81
C ALA A 326 -9.72 42.14 -23.21
N LYS A 327 -9.98 41.89 -24.51
CA LYS A 327 -11.23 41.31 -25.02
C LYS A 327 -11.25 39.77 -24.98
N THR A 328 -10.18 39.12 -24.50
CA THR A 328 -10.04 37.65 -24.51
C THR A 328 -10.37 36.97 -23.17
N GLY A 329 -10.95 37.69 -22.21
CA GLY A 329 -11.39 37.12 -20.92
C GLY A 329 -10.33 37.11 -19.80
N LEU A 330 -9.16 37.75 -20.02
CA LEU A 330 -8.15 37.98 -19.00
C LEU A 330 -8.44 39.25 -18.19
N GLU A 331 -8.12 39.24 -16.90
CA GLU A 331 -8.13 40.42 -16.05
C GLU A 331 -6.89 41.31 -16.30
N GLY A 332 -6.88 42.53 -15.75
CA GLY A 332 -5.75 43.46 -15.91
C GLY A 332 -4.41 42.94 -15.36
N ASN A 333 -4.44 41.94 -14.48
CA ASN A 333 -3.27 41.23 -13.96
C ASN A 333 -2.64 40.24 -14.97
N GLY A 334 -3.30 40.00 -16.11
CA GLY A 334 -2.86 39.08 -17.15
C GLY A 334 -3.25 37.62 -16.93
N PHE A 335 -4.21 37.33 -16.05
CA PHE A 335 -4.72 35.98 -15.79
C PHE A 335 -6.25 35.91 -15.94
N PRO A 336 -6.82 34.73 -16.25
CA PRO A 336 -8.26 34.52 -16.19
C PRO A 336 -8.76 34.67 -14.74
N PRO A 337 -10.03 35.05 -14.52
CA PRO A 337 -10.61 35.07 -13.19
C PRO A 337 -10.66 33.65 -12.59
N ILE A 338 -10.51 33.55 -11.26
CA ILE A 338 -10.66 32.26 -10.56
C ILE A 338 -12.08 31.73 -10.79
N GLY A 339 -12.18 30.47 -11.20
CA GLY A 339 -13.42 29.82 -11.63
C GLY A 339 -13.68 29.88 -13.13
N ALA A 340 -12.84 30.56 -13.92
CA ALA A 340 -12.97 30.60 -15.37
C ALA A 340 -12.91 29.19 -15.97
N TYR A 341 -13.83 28.92 -16.91
CA TYR A 341 -13.81 27.72 -17.73
C TYR A 341 -12.87 27.96 -18.93
N LEU A 342 -11.93 27.03 -19.12
CA LEU A 342 -10.88 27.11 -20.13
C LEU A 342 -10.99 25.92 -21.10
N GLN A 343 -11.00 26.21 -22.39
CA GLN A 343 -10.94 25.26 -23.49
C GLN A 343 -9.69 25.49 -24.33
N GLU A 344 -9.34 24.50 -25.17
CA GLU A 344 -8.19 24.62 -26.07
C GLU A 344 -8.33 25.87 -26.95
N GLY A 345 -7.32 26.73 -26.92
CA GLY A 345 -7.32 28.01 -27.65
C GLY A 345 -7.80 29.21 -26.85
N ASP A 346 -8.32 29.04 -25.63
CA ASP A 346 -8.65 30.17 -24.75
C ASP A 346 -7.40 30.86 -24.20
N ALA A 347 -7.50 32.15 -23.87
CA ALA A 347 -6.41 32.89 -23.28
C ALA A 347 -6.09 32.35 -21.86
N PHE A 348 -4.83 31.95 -21.63
CA PHE A 348 -4.40 31.30 -20.39
C PHE A 348 -3.58 32.19 -19.48
N TYR A 349 -2.67 32.99 -20.05
CA TYR A 349 -1.99 34.08 -19.35
C TYR A 349 -1.44 35.09 -20.36
N SER A 350 -1.17 36.30 -19.91
CA SER A 350 -0.49 37.32 -20.69
C SER A 350 0.71 37.91 -19.98
N TYR A 351 1.68 38.36 -20.77
CA TYR A 351 2.82 39.12 -20.30
C TYR A 351 3.13 40.24 -21.28
N VAL A 352 3.68 41.33 -20.76
CA VAL A 352 4.14 42.49 -21.49
C VAL A 352 5.65 42.39 -21.62
N ASP A 353 6.13 42.60 -22.84
CA ASP A 353 7.53 42.86 -23.13
C ASP A 353 7.77 44.36 -22.97
N LEU A 354 8.50 44.76 -21.93
CA LEU A 354 8.72 46.17 -21.59
C LEU A 354 9.64 46.87 -22.58
N ASP A 355 10.51 46.12 -23.25
CA ASP A 355 11.45 46.68 -24.22
C ASP A 355 10.75 46.97 -25.55
N ALA A 356 9.85 46.07 -25.96
CA ALA A 356 9.07 46.22 -27.19
C ALA A 356 7.75 47.00 -27.00
N GLY A 357 7.25 47.13 -25.77
CA GLY A 357 5.95 47.75 -25.48
C GLY A 357 4.76 46.99 -26.06
N VAL A 358 4.86 45.65 -26.16
CA VAL A 358 3.83 44.78 -26.77
C VAL A 358 3.36 43.73 -25.77
N SER A 359 2.04 43.54 -25.65
CA SER A 359 1.48 42.44 -24.86
C SER A 359 1.43 41.15 -25.69
N LYS A 360 1.74 40.02 -25.06
CA LYS A 360 1.67 38.69 -25.66
C LYS A 360 0.79 37.80 -24.81
N VAL A 361 -0.17 37.14 -25.46
CA VAL A 361 -1.07 36.19 -24.83
C VAL A 361 -0.61 34.78 -25.15
N SER A 362 -0.54 33.95 -24.12
CA SER A 362 -0.37 32.51 -24.23
C SER A 362 -1.73 31.84 -24.09
N TYR A 363 -1.98 30.84 -24.93
CA TYR A 363 -3.25 30.13 -25.01
C TYR A 363 -3.19 28.78 -24.31
N TYR A 364 -4.33 28.32 -23.82
CA TYR A 364 -4.49 27.02 -23.20
C TYR A 364 -4.35 25.92 -24.26
N LYS A 365 -3.42 24.98 -24.04
CA LYS A 365 -3.05 23.94 -25.02
C LYS A 365 -3.61 22.56 -24.68
N SER A 366 -4.26 22.39 -23.53
CA SER A 366 -4.79 21.07 -23.16
C SER A 366 -6.11 20.82 -23.87
N ILE A 367 -6.25 19.60 -24.38
CA ILE A 367 -7.48 19.10 -25.01
C ILE A 367 -8.60 18.97 -23.97
N GLU A 368 -8.24 18.67 -22.71
CA GLU A 368 -9.22 18.52 -21.63
C GLU A 368 -9.62 19.89 -21.09
N PRO A 369 -10.92 20.25 -21.15
CA PRO A 369 -11.37 21.51 -20.57
C PRO A 369 -11.20 21.52 -19.06
N ALA A 370 -10.86 22.67 -18.51
CA ALA A 370 -10.54 22.82 -17.09
C ALA A 370 -11.13 24.10 -16.51
N TYR A 371 -11.26 24.13 -15.19
CA TYR A 371 -11.56 25.35 -14.44
C TYR A 371 -10.29 25.87 -13.78
N LEU A 372 -10.06 27.17 -13.84
CA LEU A 372 -8.99 27.78 -13.04
C LEU A 372 -9.39 27.78 -11.56
N GLU A 373 -8.71 26.97 -10.74
CA GLU A 373 -9.04 26.79 -9.33
C GLU A 373 -8.31 27.81 -8.44
N GLN A 374 -7.03 28.05 -8.70
CA GLN A 374 -6.19 28.89 -7.84
C GLN A 374 -5.01 29.47 -8.60
N ILE A 375 -4.70 30.73 -8.34
CA ILE A 375 -3.48 31.41 -8.79
C ILE A 375 -2.59 31.60 -7.56
N LYS A 376 -1.32 31.18 -7.63
CA LYS A 376 -0.33 31.42 -6.58
C LYS A 376 0.86 32.19 -7.12
N LEU A 377 1.01 33.42 -6.66
CA LEU A 377 2.09 34.31 -7.03
C LEU A 377 3.35 33.92 -6.24
N LEU A 378 4.49 33.80 -6.91
CA LEU A 378 5.77 33.49 -6.28
C LEU A 378 6.62 34.75 -6.26
N GLY A 379 6.74 35.36 -5.09
CA GLY A 379 7.71 36.42 -4.84
C GLY A 379 9.14 35.88 -4.95
N ASP A 380 10.07 36.80 -5.16
CA ASP A 380 11.50 36.56 -4.96
C ASP A 380 11.86 36.62 -3.47
N GLU A 381 13.02 36.09 -3.10
CA GLU A 381 13.49 36.14 -1.71
C GLU A 381 13.84 37.56 -1.25
N SER A 382 14.22 38.45 -2.19
CA SER A 382 14.49 39.87 -1.94
C SER A 382 13.25 40.70 -1.63
N GLY A 383 12.06 40.28 -2.07
CA GLY A 383 10.80 41.01 -1.88
C GLY A 383 10.67 42.31 -2.69
N GLU A 384 11.73 42.71 -3.40
CA GLU A 384 11.79 43.92 -4.23
C GLU A 384 11.69 43.61 -5.73
N GLY A 385 11.76 42.33 -6.10
CA GLY A 385 11.70 41.88 -7.48
C GLY A 385 10.30 41.93 -8.06
N ARG A 386 10.24 42.09 -9.39
CA ARG A 386 8.98 41.97 -10.14
C ARG A 386 8.47 40.53 -10.07
N LEU A 387 7.17 40.36 -10.18
CA LEU A 387 6.56 39.04 -10.31
C LEU A 387 7.02 38.37 -11.61
N GLN A 388 7.80 37.30 -11.47
CA GLN A 388 8.33 36.53 -12.61
C GLN A 388 7.80 35.10 -12.68
N ARG A 389 7.29 34.56 -11.57
CA ARG A 389 6.84 33.16 -11.48
C ARG A 389 5.45 33.07 -10.86
N VAL A 390 4.58 32.29 -11.49
CA VAL A 390 3.20 32.06 -11.04
C VAL A 390 2.83 30.60 -11.24
N PHE A 391 2.17 30.01 -10.24
CA PHE A 391 1.48 28.74 -10.42
C PHE A 391 0.01 28.98 -10.76
N LEU A 392 -0.45 28.34 -11.84
CA LEU A 392 -1.87 28.24 -12.17
C LEU A 392 -2.33 26.82 -11.90
N LYS A 393 -3.25 26.68 -10.94
CA LYS A 393 -3.86 25.39 -10.59
C LYS A 393 -5.19 25.27 -11.30
N LEU A 394 -5.32 24.20 -12.07
CA LEU A 394 -6.47 23.84 -12.87
C LEU A 394 -7.20 22.66 -12.23
N ARG A 395 -8.53 22.65 -12.32
CA ARG A 395 -9.39 21.54 -11.93
C ARG A 395 -10.14 21.03 -13.14
N VAL A 396 -9.84 19.80 -13.54
CA VAL A 396 -10.53 19.06 -14.59
C VAL A 396 -11.58 18.17 -13.94
N ASN A 397 -12.85 18.32 -14.33
CA ASN A 397 -13.89 17.40 -13.88
C ASN A 397 -13.77 16.08 -14.64
N ARG A 398 -13.70 14.96 -13.91
CA ARG A 398 -13.48 13.64 -14.48
C ARG A 398 -14.54 12.67 -13.98
N ASN A 399 -15.69 12.71 -14.64
CA ASN A 399 -16.76 11.77 -14.38
C ASN A 399 -16.48 10.44 -15.11
N PRO A 400 -17.00 9.31 -14.60
CA PRO A 400 -16.82 8.03 -15.27
C PRO A 400 -17.25 8.05 -16.74
N ILE A 401 -16.30 7.76 -17.62
CA ILE A 401 -16.54 7.58 -19.06
C ILE A 401 -16.40 6.11 -19.45
N ILE A 402 -16.97 5.76 -20.61
CA ILE A 402 -16.77 4.44 -21.20
C ILE A 402 -15.28 4.25 -21.47
N GLY A 403 -14.74 3.08 -21.11
CA GLY A 403 -13.32 2.77 -21.16
C GLY A 403 -12.55 3.04 -19.87
N ASP A 404 -13.13 3.74 -18.89
CA ASP A 404 -12.52 3.87 -17.57
C ASP A 404 -12.51 2.53 -16.83
N LYS A 405 -11.50 2.35 -15.97
CA LYS A 405 -11.27 1.10 -15.26
C LYS A 405 -11.71 1.22 -13.81
N PHE A 406 -12.47 0.25 -13.36
CA PHE A 406 -12.85 0.08 -11.98
C PHE A 406 -12.29 -1.23 -11.44
N ALA A 407 -12.13 -1.32 -10.12
CA ALA A 407 -11.73 -2.57 -9.48
C ALA A 407 -12.40 -2.75 -8.12
N SER A 408 -12.71 -4.00 -7.78
CA SER A 408 -13.00 -4.38 -6.39
C SER A 408 -11.70 -4.50 -5.60
N ARG A 409 -11.82 -4.78 -4.29
CA ARG A 409 -10.69 -5.06 -3.41
C ARG A 409 -10.05 -6.44 -3.58
N HIS A 410 -10.42 -7.20 -4.61
CA HIS A 410 -9.94 -8.57 -4.83
C HIS A 410 -9.08 -8.71 -6.09
N GLY A 411 -8.48 -7.62 -6.58
CA GLY A 411 -7.75 -7.64 -7.85
C GLY A 411 -8.66 -7.89 -9.05
N GLN A 412 -9.96 -7.64 -8.90
CA GLN A 412 -10.98 -7.84 -9.93
C GLN A 412 -11.19 -6.54 -10.68
N LYS A 413 -10.38 -6.30 -11.70
CA LYS A 413 -10.46 -5.13 -12.55
C LYS A 413 -11.49 -5.33 -13.65
N GLY A 414 -12.31 -4.33 -13.91
CA GLY A 414 -13.17 -4.29 -15.07
C GLY A 414 -13.21 -2.93 -15.76
N ILE A 415 -13.45 -2.93 -17.06
CA ILE A 415 -13.57 -1.74 -17.89
C ILE A 415 -15.06 -1.38 -17.98
N CYS A 416 -15.40 -0.12 -17.75
CA CYS A 416 -16.76 0.36 -17.97
C CYS A 416 -17.08 0.30 -19.47
N SER A 417 -17.85 -0.71 -19.87
CA SER A 417 -18.22 -0.96 -21.26
C SER A 417 -19.38 -0.05 -21.69
N GLN A 418 -20.42 0.04 -20.85
CA GLN A 418 -21.57 0.88 -21.14
C GLN A 418 -22.20 1.46 -19.88
N LYS A 419 -22.80 2.65 -20.04
CA LYS A 419 -23.70 3.26 -19.05
C LYS A 419 -25.13 2.86 -19.40
N TRP A 420 -25.69 1.91 -18.66
CA TRP A 420 -26.98 1.30 -18.98
C TRP A 420 -28.14 2.07 -18.36
N PRO A 421 -29.20 2.40 -19.12
CA PRO A 421 -30.38 3.08 -18.59
C PRO A 421 -31.06 2.26 -17.48
N VAL A 422 -31.52 2.95 -16.43
CA VAL A 422 -32.07 2.32 -15.22
C VAL A 422 -33.34 1.51 -15.51
N GLU A 423 -34.14 1.96 -16.47
CA GLU A 423 -35.36 1.31 -16.95
C GLU A 423 -35.09 -0.07 -17.58
N ASN A 424 -33.86 -0.30 -18.07
CA ASN A 424 -33.44 -1.54 -18.70
C ASN A 424 -32.52 -2.36 -17.78
N MET A 425 -32.29 -1.92 -16.54
CA MET A 425 -31.50 -2.69 -15.56
C MET A 425 -32.39 -3.73 -14.85
N PRO A 426 -31.84 -4.89 -14.45
CA PRO A 426 -32.56 -5.82 -13.60
C PRO A 426 -32.84 -5.18 -12.23
N PHE A 427 -33.99 -5.49 -11.64
CA PHE A 427 -34.40 -5.00 -10.33
C PHE A 427 -34.80 -6.13 -9.39
N THR A 428 -34.61 -5.93 -8.09
CA THR A 428 -35.07 -6.84 -7.03
C THR A 428 -36.59 -6.80 -6.87
N GLU A 429 -37.17 -7.79 -6.17
CA GLU A 429 -38.56 -7.73 -5.67
C GLU A 429 -38.84 -6.44 -4.86
N SER A 430 -37.84 -5.91 -4.16
CA SER A 430 -37.92 -4.64 -3.43
C SER A 430 -37.76 -3.39 -4.30
N GLY A 431 -37.57 -3.53 -5.61
CA GLY A 431 -37.39 -2.42 -6.55
C GLY A 431 -35.99 -1.79 -6.56
N MET A 432 -35.01 -2.36 -5.83
CA MET A 432 -33.61 -1.92 -5.91
C MET A 432 -32.99 -2.32 -7.25
N VAL A 433 -32.25 -1.40 -7.84
CA VAL A 433 -31.50 -1.56 -9.08
C VAL A 433 -30.01 -1.54 -8.75
N PRO A 434 -29.16 -2.43 -9.32
CA PRO A 434 -27.74 -2.41 -9.04
C PRO A 434 -27.06 -1.18 -9.62
N ASP A 435 -25.96 -0.76 -9.00
CA ASP A 435 -25.07 0.28 -9.51
C ASP A 435 -24.13 -0.30 -10.59
N ILE A 436 -23.75 -1.57 -10.42
CA ILE A 436 -22.78 -2.27 -11.28
C ILE A 436 -23.30 -3.66 -11.61
N ILE A 437 -23.21 -4.05 -12.88
CA ILE A 437 -23.33 -5.46 -13.28
C ILE A 437 -21.94 -5.99 -13.58
N PHE A 438 -21.65 -7.15 -12.99
CA PHE A 438 -20.42 -7.91 -13.19
C PHE A 438 -20.76 -9.30 -13.70
N ASN A 439 -20.01 -9.79 -14.67
CA ASN A 439 -20.30 -11.06 -15.30
C ASN A 439 -19.82 -12.25 -14.44
N PRO A 440 -20.66 -13.28 -14.19
CA PRO A 440 -20.27 -14.48 -13.45
C PRO A 440 -19.08 -15.23 -14.07
N HIS A 441 -18.88 -15.17 -15.38
CA HIS A 441 -17.75 -15.81 -16.07
C HIS A 441 -16.39 -15.25 -15.64
N GLY A 442 -16.36 -14.08 -14.98
CA GLY A 442 -15.14 -13.51 -14.41
C GLY A 442 -14.64 -14.20 -13.14
N TYR A 443 -15.42 -15.08 -12.50
CA TYR A 443 -15.03 -15.76 -11.25
C TYR A 443 -14.23 -17.06 -11.44
N PRO A 444 -14.63 -18.03 -12.30
CA PRO A 444 -13.99 -19.34 -12.33
C PRO A 444 -12.48 -19.32 -12.63
N SER A 445 -12.04 -18.47 -13.56
CA SER A 445 -10.62 -18.33 -13.93
C SER A 445 -9.80 -17.51 -12.91
N ARG A 446 -10.48 -16.74 -12.05
CA ARG A 446 -9.83 -15.82 -11.10
C ARG A 446 -9.84 -16.30 -9.67
N MET A 447 -10.77 -17.18 -9.33
CA MET A 447 -10.90 -17.81 -8.02
C MET A 447 -10.87 -16.78 -6.87
N THR A 448 -11.57 -15.66 -7.05
CA THR A 448 -11.69 -14.56 -6.08
C THR A 448 -12.91 -14.74 -5.19
N ILE A 449 -12.90 -15.83 -4.40
CA ILE A 449 -14.02 -16.18 -3.53
C ILE A 449 -14.21 -15.16 -2.40
N GLY A 450 -13.13 -14.50 -1.97
CA GLY A 450 -13.20 -13.41 -1.00
C GLY A 450 -14.18 -12.31 -1.40
N MET A 451 -14.31 -12.02 -2.71
CA MET A 451 -15.27 -11.02 -3.21
C MET A 451 -16.72 -11.46 -2.99
N MET A 452 -17.03 -12.76 -3.13
CA MET A 452 -18.37 -13.29 -2.87
C MET A 452 -18.71 -13.18 -1.38
N ILE A 453 -17.76 -13.54 -0.51
CA ILE A 453 -17.91 -13.46 0.95
C ILE A 453 -18.07 -12.00 1.38
N GLU A 454 -17.24 -11.10 0.85
CA GLU A 454 -17.32 -9.66 1.08
C GLU A 454 -18.71 -9.12 0.69
N THR A 455 -19.29 -9.63 -0.40
CA THR A 455 -20.60 -9.19 -0.86
C THR A 455 -21.73 -9.69 0.03
N MET A 456 -21.64 -10.91 0.54
CA MET A 456 -22.58 -11.42 1.55
C MET A 456 -22.47 -10.63 2.87
N ALA A 457 -21.24 -10.37 3.31
CA ALA A 457 -20.95 -9.58 4.50
C ALA A 457 -21.44 -8.14 4.35
N GLY A 458 -21.16 -7.48 3.22
CA GLY A 458 -21.56 -6.10 2.93
C GLY A 458 -23.07 -5.92 2.91
N LYS A 459 -23.79 -6.89 2.32
CA LYS A 459 -25.25 -6.92 2.38
C LYS A 459 -25.78 -7.10 3.81
N SER A 460 -25.20 -8.01 4.58
CA SER A 460 -25.55 -8.22 5.99
C SER A 460 -25.30 -6.97 6.83
N ALA A 461 -24.15 -6.32 6.64
CA ALA A 461 -23.79 -5.05 7.27
C ALA A 461 -24.82 -3.96 6.98
N ALA A 462 -25.23 -3.80 5.71
CA ALA A 462 -26.21 -2.80 5.31
C ALA A 462 -27.60 -3.03 5.93
N LEU A 463 -28.03 -4.29 6.10
CA LEU A 463 -29.33 -4.63 6.70
C LEU A 463 -29.36 -4.39 8.22
N HIS A 464 -28.30 -4.81 8.90
CA HIS A 464 -28.24 -4.81 10.36
C HIS A 464 -27.61 -3.52 10.93
N GLY A 465 -27.11 -2.63 10.08
CA GLY A 465 -26.39 -1.42 10.50
C GLY A 465 -25.05 -1.73 11.19
N LEU A 466 -24.40 -2.83 10.78
CA LEU A 466 -23.15 -3.32 11.38
C LEU A 466 -21.96 -3.06 10.46
N CYS A 467 -20.76 -3.05 11.04
CA CYS A 467 -19.51 -3.16 10.30
C CYS A 467 -18.90 -4.54 10.60
N HIS A 468 -18.55 -5.30 9.56
CA HIS A 468 -17.98 -6.63 9.72
C HIS A 468 -16.46 -6.58 9.61
N ASP A 469 -15.79 -7.26 10.53
CA ASP A 469 -14.35 -7.49 10.46
C ASP A 469 -14.04 -8.45 9.31
N ALA A 470 -13.08 -8.06 8.48
CA ALA A 470 -12.64 -8.80 7.31
C ALA A 470 -11.16 -9.19 7.38
N THR A 471 -10.60 -9.21 8.59
CA THR A 471 -9.23 -9.63 8.84
C THR A 471 -9.02 -11.06 8.32
N PRO A 472 -7.97 -11.32 7.53
CA PRO A 472 -7.65 -12.67 7.04
C PRO A 472 -7.44 -13.65 8.20
N PHE A 473 -7.70 -14.93 7.96
CA PHE A 473 -7.52 -16.04 8.92
C PHE A 473 -8.47 -16.04 10.14
N THR A 474 -9.51 -15.19 10.12
CA THR A 474 -10.54 -15.17 11.18
C THR A 474 -11.53 -16.34 11.12
N PHE A 475 -11.70 -16.92 9.93
CA PHE A 475 -12.59 -18.05 9.69
C PHE A 475 -11.76 -19.31 9.43
N SER A 476 -12.30 -20.45 9.84
CA SER A 476 -11.69 -21.77 9.67
C SER A 476 -12.62 -22.69 8.87
N GLU A 477 -12.16 -23.91 8.57
CA GLU A 477 -13.00 -24.92 7.90
C GLU A 477 -14.23 -25.30 8.76
N ASP A 478 -14.07 -25.39 10.08
CA ASP A 478 -15.16 -25.70 11.01
C ASP A 478 -16.13 -24.52 11.21
N ASN A 479 -15.64 -23.28 11.05
CA ASN A 479 -16.42 -22.06 11.16
C ASN A 479 -16.34 -21.25 9.86
N SER A 480 -17.06 -21.74 8.83
CA SER A 480 -17.08 -21.13 7.51
C SER A 480 -17.71 -19.72 7.51
N ALA A 481 -17.03 -18.78 6.85
CA ALA A 481 -17.55 -17.43 6.60
C ALA A 481 -18.90 -17.44 5.86
N VAL A 482 -19.08 -18.37 4.91
CA VAL A 482 -20.30 -18.48 4.11
C VAL A 482 -21.50 -18.83 4.99
N ASP A 483 -21.33 -19.77 5.91
CA ASP A 483 -22.40 -20.19 6.83
C ASP A 483 -22.70 -19.11 7.88
N TYR A 484 -21.66 -18.42 8.36
CA TYR A 484 -21.81 -17.29 9.27
C TYR A 484 -22.66 -16.17 8.65
N PHE A 485 -22.25 -15.64 7.49
CA PHE A 485 -22.99 -14.58 6.81
C PHE A 485 -24.33 -15.07 6.25
N GLY A 486 -24.43 -16.33 5.83
CA GLY A 486 -25.69 -16.94 5.40
C GLY A 486 -26.75 -16.95 6.50
N ARG A 487 -26.38 -17.29 7.74
CA ARG A 487 -27.29 -17.20 8.90
C ARG A 487 -27.73 -15.77 9.19
N LEU A 488 -26.83 -14.80 9.09
CA LEU A 488 -27.16 -13.37 9.30
C LEU A 488 -28.09 -12.83 8.21
N LEU A 489 -27.88 -13.22 6.96
CA LEU A 489 -28.75 -12.85 5.86
C LEU A 489 -30.14 -13.47 5.99
N LYS A 490 -30.26 -14.73 6.41
CA LYS A 490 -31.57 -15.36 6.69
C LYS A 490 -32.36 -14.63 7.78
N LYS A 491 -31.70 -14.01 8.75
CA LYS A 491 -32.37 -13.18 9.78
C LYS A 491 -32.88 -11.85 9.23
N GLY A 492 -32.29 -11.34 8.14
CA GLY A 492 -32.64 -10.06 7.52
C GLY A 492 -33.49 -10.16 6.25
N PHE A 493 -33.53 -11.32 5.57
CA PHE A 493 -34.26 -11.54 4.32
C PHE A 493 -35.30 -12.65 4.44
N CYS A 494 -36.46 -12.41 3.83
CA CYS A 494 -37.57 -13.35 3.70
C CYS A 494 -37.82 -13.72 2.21
N SER A 495 -36.79 -13.93 1.37
CA SER A 495 -36.94 -14.43 -0.02
C SER A 495 -35.59 -14.86 -0.63
N ASN A 496 -35.62 -15.84 -1.56
CA ASN A 496 -34.50 -16.62 -2.10
C ASN A 496 -33.67 -15.93 -3.20
N TYR A 497 -33.84 -14.64 -3.47
CA TYR A 497 -33.12 -13.93 -4.55
C TYR A 497 -32.14 -12.89 -4.01
N VAL A 498 -30.83 -13.15 -4.18
CA VAL A 498 -29.76 -12.31 -3.64
C VAL A 498 -29.22 -11.38 -4.72
N ILE A 499 -29.74 -10.15 -4.79
CA ILE A 499 -28.91 -9.01 -5.26
C ILE A 499 -27.93 -8.66 -4.15
N LEU A 500 -26.68 -8.45 -4.53
CA LEU A 500 -25.49 -8.69 -3.73
C LEU A 500 -24.76 -7.33 -3.52
N CYS A 501 -25.03 -6.61 -2.42
CA CYS A 501 -24.33 -5.34 -2.13
C CYS A 501 -22.85 -5.60 -1.84
N ALA A 502 -21.93 -5.09 -2.66
CA ALA A 502 -20.49 -5.25 -2.43
C ALA A 502 -19.80 -3.93 -2.12
N SER A 503 -18.65 -4.06 -1.49
CA SER A 503 -17.88 -2.97 -0.91
C SER A 503 -16.99 -2.26 -1.93
N ILE A 504 -16.57 -1.05 -1.56
CA ILE A 504 -15.57 -0.16 -2.20
C ILE A 504 -15.10 -0.54 -3.62
N LEU A 505 -15.64 0.19 -4.59
CA LEU A 505 -15.13 0.25 -5.96
C LEU A 505 -14.07 1.36 -6.08
N TYR A 506 -12.92 1.00 -6.61
CA TYR A 506 -11.82 1.90 -6.95
C TYR A 506 -11.94 2.33 -8.41
N LEU A 507 -11.91 3.64 -8.70
CA LEU A 507 -11.66 4.12 -10.07
C LEU A 507 -10.15 4.24 -10.27
N LEU A 508 -9.61 3.51 -11.24
CA LEU A 508 -8.16 3.41 -11.49
C LEU A 508 -7.70 4.46 -12.51
N HIS A 509 -6.55 5.10 -12.24
CA HIS A 509 -5.96 6.05 -13.18
C HIS A 509 -5.34 5.33 -14.41
N ASN A 510 -5.44 5.95 -15.60
CA ASN A 510 -5.25 5.31 -16.91
C ASN A 510 -3.93 5.71 -17.63
N GLU A 511 -2.80 5.86 -16.94
CA GLU A 511 -1.51 6.30 -17.53
C GLU A 511 -0.38 5.25 -17.55
N THR A 512 -0.68 3.98 -17.79
CA THR A 512 0.37 2.99 -18.07
C THR A 512 0.00 2.07 -19.23
N LYS A 513 0.70 2.24 -20.35
CA LYS A 513 0.87 1.21 -21.38
C LYS A 513 1.66 0.07 -20.74
N PHE A 514 1.00 -1.02 -20.39
CA PHE A 514 1.67 -2.29 -20.11
C PHE A 514 1.69 -3.12 -21.38
N VAL A 515 2.86 -3.70 -21.65
CA VAL A 515 3.11 -4.60 -22.77
C VAL A 515 2.15 -5.78 -22.66
N GLN A 516 1.31 -5.93 -23.68
CA GLN A 516 0.52 -7.14 -23.93
C GLN A 516 1.50 -8.31 -23.97
N VAL A 517 1.43 -9.21 -22.98
CA VAL A 517 2.06 -10.52 -23.11
C VAL A 517 1.18 -11.30 -24.08
N GLU A 518 1.56 -11.29 -25.36
CA GLU A 518 1.08 -12.29 -26.31
C GLU A 518 1.53 -13.65 -25.80
N VAL A 519 0.58 -14.41 -25.24
CA VAL A 519 0.75 -15.85 -25.06
C VAL A 519 0.48 -16.46 -26.43
N THR A 520 1.53 -16.60 -27.25
CA THR A 520 1.48 -17.46 -28.42
C THR A 520 1.36 -18.91 -27.94
N HIS A 521 0.31 -19.59 -28.40
CA HIS A 521 0.08 -21.02 -28.21
C HIS A 521 1.23 -21.88 -28.75
#